data_AF-A0A1I4VDR9-F1
#
_entry.id   AF-A0A1I4VDR9-F1
#
_cell.length_a   1.000
_cell.length_b   1.000
_cell.length_c   1.000
_cell.angle_alpha   90.00
_cell.angle_beta   90.00
_cell.angle_gamma   90.00
#
_symmetry.space_group_name_H-M   'P 1'
#
loop_
_entity.id
_entity.type
_entity.pdbx_description
1 polymer ?
#
loop_
_entity_poly.entity_id
_entity_poly.type
_entity_poly.pdbx_seq_one_letter_code
_entity_poly.pdbx_strand_id
1 'polypeptide(L)'
;MVLRLQRPEKTSRTSSKPPATDRKEQREHSKPGGAKSGHEGHSRVVSDDPDAVVEHRSEACACCGASLHAALPAEVVSVAEPIELPAVAPIVTQHQRLAVRCPRCGERVVAPVPEAARGTPFGPRLHAVATYLKTFQALSYERL
;
A
#
# COMPACT_ATOMS: atom_id res chain seq x y z
N MET A 1 57.22 -21.45 -4.88
CA MET A 1 56.28 -20.72 -4.00
C MET A 1 56.12 -19.31 -4.55
N VAL A 2 54.96 -18.96 -5.10
CA VAL A 2 54.69 -17.59 -5.57
C VAL A 2 53.90 -16.86 -4.48
N LEU A 3 54.48 -15.79 -3.92
CA LEU A 3 53.83 -14.92 -2.95
C LEU A 3 52.63 -14.24 -3.63
N ARG A 4 51.41 -14.49 -3.15
CA ARG A 4 50.24 -13.69 -3.51
C ARG A 4 50.43 -12.29 -2.92
N LEU A 5 50.69 -11.31 -3.79
CA LEU A 5 50.63 -9.90 -3.42
C LEU A 5 49.22 -9.58 -2.91
N GLN A 6 49.13 -9.07 -1.68
CA GLN A 6 47.87 -8.56 -1.13
C GLN A 6 47.36 -7.43 -2.03
N ARG A 7 46.16 -7.60 -2.60
CA ARG A 7 45.51 -6.55 -3.38
C ARG A 7 44.88 -5.55 -2.42
N PRO A 8 45.24 -4.26 -2.47
CA PRO A 8 44.59 -3.23 -1.67
C PRO A 8 43.11 -3.12 -2.04
N GLU A 9 42.30 -2.62 -1.11
CA GLU A 9 40.87 -2.44 -1.34
C GLU A 9 40.61 -1.52 -2.54
N LYS A 10 39.66 -1.92 -3.39
CA LYS A 10 39.28 -1.17 -4.58
C LYS A 10 38.34 -0.03 -4.19
N THR A 11 38.89 1.18 -4.10
CA THR A 11 38.17 2.45 -3.96
C THR A 11 38.12 3.18 -5.30
N SER A 12 37.35 4.26 -5.43
CA SER A 12 37.39 5.15 -6.60
C SER A 12 38.75 5.81 -6.82
N ARG A 13 39.58 5.88 -5.76
CA ARG A 13 40.95 6.40 -5.81
C ARG A 13 41.97 5.38 -6.32
N THR A 14 41.68 4.08 -6.20
CA THR A 14 42.59 2.96 -6.55
C THR A 14 42.04 2.04 -7.65
N SER A 15 40.87 2.36 -8.21
CA SER A 15 40.18 1.57 -9.23
C SER A 15 39.28 2.47 -10.07
N SER A 16 38.91 2.03 -11.28
CA SER A 16 37.94 2.70 -12.17
C SER A 16 36.49 2.68 -11.65
N LYS A 17 36.29 2.53 -10.34
CA LYS A 17 34.96 2.58 -9.72
C LYS A 17 34.52 4.04 -9.60
N PRO A 18 33.26 4.37 -9.89
CA PRO A 18 32.77 5.73 -9.71
C PRO A 18 32.79 6.16 -8.23
N PRO A 19 32.99 7.46 -7.92
CA PRO A 19 33.08 7.96 -6.54
C PRO A 19 31.83 7.69 -5.68
N ALA A 20 30.66 7.56 -6.32
CA ALA A 20 29.41 7.23 -5.65
C ALA A 20 29.36 5.82 -5.03
N THR A 21 30.27 4.92 -5.46
CA THR A 21 30.39 3.56 -4.91
C THR A 21 31.38 3.43 -3.75
N ASP A 22 32.09 4.50 -3.39
CA ASP A 22 32.90 4.50 -2.17
C ASP A 22 32.00 4.61 -0.93
N ARG A 23 32.32 3.86 0.13
CA ARG A 23 31.67 4.06 1.44
C ARG A 23 32.00 5.48 1.90
N LYS A 24 30.99 6.33 2.01
CA LYS A 24 31.15 7.63 2.65
C LYS A 24 31.50 7.41 4.12
N GLU A 25 32.67 7.90 4.52
CA GLU A 25 33.08 7.88 5.93
C GLU A 25 32.09 8.68 6.77
N GLN A 26 31.62 8.07 7.84
CA GLN A 26 30.84 8.76 8.86
C GLN A 26 31.78 9.73 9.58
N ARG A 27 31.45 11.02 9.61
CA ARG A 27 32.29 12.02 10.32
C ARG A 27 32.36 11.64 11.81
N GLU A 28 33.54 11.78 12.42
CA GLU A 28 33.79 11.41 13.83
C GLU A 28 32.86 12.12 14.85
N HIS A 29 32.19 13.20 14.44
CA HIS A 29 31.22 13.95 15.25
C HIS A 29 29.79 13.94 14.69
N SER A 30 29.45 12.91 13.92
CA SER A 30 28.07 12.73 13.45
C SER A 30 27.16 12.45 14.65
N LYS A 31 26.19 13.32 14.91
CA LYS A 31 25.12 12.99 15.87
C LYS A 31 24.34 11.78 15.35
N PRO A 32 23.87 10.87 16.22
CA PRO A 32 22.95 9.82 15.81
C PRO A 32 21.78 10.43 15.03
N GLY A 33 21.48 9.89 13.86
CA GLY A 33 20.29 10.30 13.11
C GLY A 33 19.05 9.91 13.89
N GLY A 34 18.19 10.88 14.21
CA GLY A 34 16.97 10.68 14.96
C GLY A 34 16.35 12.00 15.39
N ALA A 35 15.06 11.96 15.76
CA ALA A 35 14.41 13.11 16.36
C ALA A 35 15.14 13.48 17.67
N LYS A 36 15.41 14.78 17.87
CA LYS A 36 16.04 15.26 19.12
C LYS A 36 15.09 14.96 20.30
N SER A 37 15.66 14.78 21.49
CA SER A 37 14.89 14.70 22.73
C SER A 37 13.95 15.92 22.86
N GLY A 38 12.66 15.69 23.10
CA GLY A 38 11.65 16.75 23.19
C GLY A 38 10.90 17.06 21.90
N HIS A 39 11.13 16.32 20.80
CA HIS A 39 10.21 16.37 19.66
C HIS A 39 8.89 15.71 20.02
N GLU A 40 7.81 16.49 19.99
CA GLU A 40 6.46 15.94 20.05
C GLU A 40 6.21 15.06 18.82
N GLY A 41 5.68 13.86 19.07
CA GLY A 41 5.28 12.96 18.01
C GLY A 41 4.09 13.55 17.28
N HIS A 42 4.24 13.84 15.99
CA HIS A 42 3.10 14.13 15.13
C HIS A 42 2.45 12.81 14.75
N SER A 43 1.35 12.50 15.43
CA SER A 43 0.50 11.35 15.13
C SER A 43 -0.72 11.84 14.35
N ARG A 44 -1.36 10.93 13.61
CA ARG A 44 -2.68 11.22 13.06
C ARG A 44 -3.65 11.51 14.21
N VAL A 45 -4.56 12.45 14.00
CA VAL A 45 -5.71 12.64 14.89
C VAL A 45 -6.61 11.40 14.81
N VAL A 46 -7.08 10.94 15.98
CA VAL A 46 -8.02 9.82 16.13
C VAL A 46 -9.41 10.28 15.64
N SER A 47 -10.20 9.37 15.06
CA SER A 47 -11.55 9.67 14.59
C SER A 47 -12.51 9.87 15.77
N ASP A 48 -13.37 10.89 15.68
CA ASP A 48 -14.46 11.10 16.64
C ASP A 48 -15.64 10.13 16.38
N ASP A 49 -15.74 9.57 15.18
CA ASP A 49 -16.81 8.67 14.72
C ASP A 49 -16.21 7.47 13.97
N PRO A 50 -15.68 6.45 14.69
CA PRO A 50 -15.17 5.24 14.05
C PRO A 50 -16.31 4.30 13.63
N ASP A 51 -16.17 3.64 12.47
CA ASP A 51 -17.17 2.68 11.96
C ASP A 51 -17.42 1.51 12.93
N ALA A 52 -16.41 1.13 13.73
CA ALA A 52 -16.52 0.10 14.76
C ALA A 52 -15.53 0.35 15.90
N VAL A 53 -15.94 -0.01 17.13
CA VAL A 53 -15.08 0.00 18.32
C VAL A 53 -14.95 -1.43 18.84
N VAL A 54 -13.71 -1.90 18.99
CA VAL A 54 -13.40 -3.21 19.56
C VAL A 54 -12.63 -3.01 20.86
N GLU A 55 -13.24 -3.40 21.98
CA GLU A 55 -12.57 -3.40 23.28
C GLU A 55 -11.69 -4.63 23.44
N HIS A 56 -10.41 -4.43 23.74
CA HIS A 56 -9.48 -5.51 24.08
C HIS A 56 -9.30 -5.57 25.60
N ARG A 57 -9.74 -6.69 26.21
CA ARG A 57 -9.60 -6.95 27.65
C ARG A 57 -8.66 -8.12 27.88
N SER A 58 -7.81 -8.03 28.91
CA SER A 58 -6.99 -9.17 29.33
C SER A 58 -7.86 -10.21 30.05
N GLU A 59 -7.71 -11.48 29.67
CA GLU A 59 -8.45 -12.59 30.28
C GLU A 59 -7.80 -13.10 31.58
N ALA A 60 -6.53 -12.74 31.83
CA ALA A 60 -5.78 -13.17 33.00
C ALA A 60 -4.79 -12.11 33.48
N CYS A 61 -4.53 -12.09 34.78
CA CYS A 61 -3.52 -11.24 35.41
C CYS A 61 -2.11 -11.72 35.02
N ALA A 62 -1.30 -10.84 34.43
CA ALA A 62 0.07 -11.17 34.04
C ALA A 62 0.99 -11.52 35.23
N CYS A 63 0.65 -11.10 36.45
CA CYS A 63 1.46 -11.36 37.65
C CYS A 63 1.17 -12.71 38.29
N CYS A 64 -0.11 -13.07 38.48
CA CYS A 64 -0.51 -14.26 39.24
C CYS A 64 -1.32 -15.29 38.43
N GLY A 65 -1.68 -14.98 37.18
CA GLY A 65 -2.47 -15.87 36.32
C GLY A 65 -3.95 -15.98 36.68
N ALA A 66 -4.43 -15.24 37.68
CA ALA A 66 -5.85 -15.23 38.04
C ALA A 66 -6.70 -14.77 36.85
N SER A 67 -7.84 -15.44 36.63
CA SER A 67 -8.78 -15.08 35.57
C SER A 67 -9.45 -13.73 35.84
N LEU A 68 -9.49 -12.88 34.83
CA LEU A 68 -10.11 -11.57 34.85
C LEU A 68 -11.44 -11.64 34.09
N HIS A 69 -12.55 -11.47 34.82
CA HIS A 69 -13.88 -11.51 34.23
C HIS A 69 -14.14 -10.26 33.37
N ALA A 70 -14.80 -10.42 32.23
CA ALA A 70 -15.08 -9.33 31.29
C ALA A 70 -15.89 -8.16 31.91
N ALA A 71 -16.65 -8.44 32.98
CA ALA A 71 -17.48 -7.45 33.68
C ALA A 71 -16.73 -6.58 34.70
N LEU A 72 -15.43 -6.79 34.91
CA LEU A 72 -14.62 -5.92 35.77
C LEU A 72 -14.59 -4.49 35.20
N PRO A 73 -14.58 -3.45 36.06
CA PRO A 73 -14.35 -2.08 35.63
C PRO A 73 -13.03 -1.97 34.86
N ALA A 74 -13.04 -1.22 33.76
CA ALA A 74 -11.87 -0.98 32.93
C ALA A 74 -11.79 0.50 32.53
N GLU A 75 -10.59 0.97 32.25
CA GLU A 75 -10.32 2.29 31.69
C GLU A 75 -9.57 2.14 30.36
N VAL A 76 -9.79 3.08 29.44
CA VAL A 76 -9.09 3.09 28.16
C VAL A 76 -7.71 3.71 28.35
N VAL A 77 -6.66 2.90 28.18
CA VAL A 77 -5.26 3.36 28.33
C VAL A 77 -4.65 3.87 27.03
N SER A 78 -5.17 3.44 25.87
CA SER A 78 -4.74 3.88 24.54
C SER A 78 -5.78 3.55 23.47
N VAL A 79 -5.74 4.28 22.35
CA VAL A 79 -6.59 4.06 21.18
C VAL A 79 -5.70 3.91 19.95
N ALA A 80 -5.97 2.90 19.12
CA ALA A 80 -5.30 2.67 17.85
C ALA A 80 -6.35 2.40 16.77
N GLU A 81 -6.22 3.08 15.63
CA GLU A 81 -7.20 3.03 14.53
C GLU A 81 -6.56 2.53 13.24
N PRO A 82 -6.55 1.21 12.99
CA PRO A 82 -6.29 0.71 11.66
C PRO A 82 -7.39 1.22 10.71
N ILE A 83 -7.03 2.02 9.71
CA ILE A 83 -7.93 2.37 8.62
C ILE A 83 -7.70 1.40 7.48
N GLU A 84 -8.78 0.77 7.02
CA GLU A 84 -8.77 -0.14 5.89
C GLU A 84 -9.90 0.23 4.93
N LEU A 85 -9.66 0.03 3.63
CA LEU A 85 -10.70 0.14 2.63
C LEU A 85 -11.56 -1.13 2.63
N PRO A 86 -12.88 -1.03 2.44
CA PRO A 86 -13.67 -2.22 2.20
C PRO A 86 -13.17 -2.93 0.94
N ALA A 87 -13.40 -4.24 0.84
CA ALA A 87 -13.05 -5.01 -0.34
C ALA A 87 -13.63 -4.36 -1.61
N VAL A 88 -12.74 -3.88 -2.50
CA VAL A 88 -13.14 -3.22 -3.75
C VAL A 88 -13.19 -4.25 -4.87
N ALA A 89 -14.38 -4.48 -5.43
CA ALA A 89 -14.58 -5.35 -6.58
C ALA A 89 -15.08 -4.54 -7.81
N PRO A 90 -14.58 -4.81 -9.02
CA PRO A 90 -15.07 -4.14 -10.21
C PRO A 90 -16.51 -4.60 -10.54
N ILE A 91 -17.34 -3.66 -10.96
CA ILE A 91 -18.62 -3.97 -11.58
C ILE A 91 -18.36 -4.20 -13.06
N VAL A 92 -18.65 -5.40 -13.54
CA VAL A 92 -18.46 -5.77 -14.96
C VAL A 92 -19.81 -5.80 -15.65
N THR A 93 -20.00 -4.90 -16.62
CA THR A 93 -21.20 -4.86 -17.46
C THR A 93 -20.91 -5.48 -18.82
N GLN A 94 -21.61 -6.55 -19.17
CA GLN A 94 -21.52 -7.15 -20.50
C GLN A 94 -22.52 -6.49 -21.45
N HIS A 95 -22.04 -5.87 -22.52
CA HIS A 95 -22.87 -5.31 -23.57
C HIS A 95 -23.07 -6.33 -24.69
N GLN A 96 -24.28 -6.87 -24.82
CA GLN A 96 -24.63 -7.79 -25.90
C GLN A 96 -25.29 -7.05 -27.06
N ARG A 97 -24.84 -7.36 -28.28
CA ARG A 97 -25.47 -6.88 -29.50
C ARG A 97 -26.33 -8.00 -30.07
N LEU A 98 -27.62 -7.72 -30.18
CA LEU A 98 -28.57 -8.67 -30.73
C LEU A 98 -28.80 -8.40 -32.21
N ALA A 99 -29.17 -9.45 -32.93
CA ALA A 99 -29.69 -9.35 -34.28
C ALA A 99 -31.07 -9.99 -34.34
N VAL A 100 -32.01 -9.30 -34.98
CA VAL A 100 -33.38 -9.76 -35.16
C VAL A 100 -33.72 -9.80 -36.64
N ARG A 101 -34.70 -10.62 -37.03
CA ARG A 101 -35.24 -10.61 -38.39
C ARG A 101 -36.49 -9.72 -38.42
N CYS A 102 -36.57 -8.84 -39.42
CA CYS A 102 -37.74 -8.02 -39.64
C CYS A 102 -38.93 -8.92 -40.03
N PRO A 103 -40.07 -8.85 -39.32
CA PRO A 103 -41.21 -9.72 -39.61
C PRO A 103 -41.89 -9.40 -40.96
N ARG A 104 -41.64 -8.21 -41.53
CA ARG A 104 -42.26 -7.78 -42.80
C ARG A 104 -41.48 -8.24 -44.04
N CYS A 105 -40.15 -8.08 -44.04
CA CYS A 105 -39.31 -8.33 -45.21
C CYS A 105 -38.25 -9.41 -45.00
N GLY A 106 -38.12 -9.98 -43.79
CA GLY A 106 -37.15 -11.02 -43.46
C GLY A 106 -35.72 -10.52 -43.23
N GLU A 107 -35.43 -9.24 -43.48
CA GLU A 107 -34.10 -8.64 -43.35
C GLU A 107 -33.50 -8.82 -41.95
N ARG A 108 -32.20 -9.12 -41.86
CA ARG A 108 -31.50 -9.32 -40.59
C ARG A 108 -30.94 -7.98 -40.10
N VAL A 109 -31.60 -7.39 -39.11
CA VAL A 109 -31.21 -6.13 -38.50
C VAL A 109 -30.35 -6.40 -37.27
N VAL A 110 -29.15 -5.81 -37.22
CA VAL A 110 -28.22 -5.92 -36.09
C VAL A 110 -28.21 -4.62 -35.30
N ALA A 111 -28.26 -4.69 -33.97
CA ALA A 111 -28.12 -3.52 -33.11
C ALA A 111 -26.77 -2.79 -33.38
N PRO A 112 -26.75 -1.45 -33.37
CA PRO A 112 -25.51 -0.69 -33.54
C PRO A 112 -24.50 -1.00 -32.42
N VAL A 113 -23.23 -0.65 -32.64
CA VAL A 113 -22.21 -0.78 -31.59
C VAL A 113 -22.51 0.25 -30.49
N PRO A 114 -22.67 -0.16 -29.23
CA PRO A 114 -22.94 0.77 -28.15
C PRO A 114 -21.68 1.61 -27.87
N GLU A 115 -21.88 2.89 -27.56
CA GLU A 115 -20.79 3.81 -27.27
C GLU A 115 -19.94 3.34 -26.07
N ALA A 116 -20.60 2.74 -25.07
CA ALA A 116 -19.94 2.16 -23.90
C ALA A 116 -18.96 1.01 -24.23
N ALA A 117 -19.05 0.41 -25.42
CA ALA A 117 -18.12 -0.63 -25.87
C ALA A 117 -17.02 -0.08 -26.80
N ARG A 118 -16.92 1.24 -26.97
CA ARG A 118 -15.84 1.85 -27.75
C ARG A 118 -14.64 2.17 -26.86
N GLY A 119 -13.45 1.74 -27.28
CA GLY A 119 -12.20 2.03 -26.61
C GLY A 119 -11.81 0.98 -25.57
N THR A 120 -11.26 1.45 -24.45
CA THR A 120 -10.71 0.61 -23.38
C THR A 120 -11.84 -0.02 -22.54
N PRO A 121 -11.70 -1.30 -22.10
CA PRO A 121 -12.68 -1.95 -21.24
C PRO A 121 -12.68 -1.41 -19.80
N PHE A 122 -11.68 -0.61 -19.42
CA PHE A 122 -11.54 -0.10 -18.06
C PHE A 122 -12.20 1.27 -17.90
N GLY A 123 -13.14 1.37 -16.94
CA GLY A 123 -13.84 2.62 -16.64
C GLY A 123 -12.92 3.71 -16.07
N PRO A 124 -13.37 4.98 -16.05
CA PRO A 124 -12.54 6.12 -15.64
C PRO A 124 -12.05 6.03 -14.19
N ARG A 125 -12.87 5.49 -13.27
CA ARG A 125 -12.48 5.31 -11.86
C ARG A 125 -11.34 4.30 -11.70
N LEU A 126 -11.40 3.18 -12.42
CA LEU A 126 -10.35 2.17 -12.37
C LEU A 126 -9.04 2.71 -12.96
N HIS A 127 -9.11 3.44 -14.08
CA HIS A 127 -7.95 4.14 -14.62
C HIS A 127 -7.34 5.15 -13.65
N ALA A 128 -8.17 5.95 -12.98
CA ALA A 128 -7.71 6.95 -12.03
C ALA A 128 -6.97 6.31 -10.85
N VAL A 129 -7.54 5.26 -10.26
CA VAL A 129 -6.91 4.52 -9.14
C VAL A 129 -5.59 3.90 -9.57
N ALA A 130 -5.57 3.14 -10.68
CA ALA A 130 -4.35 2.49 -11.17
C ALA A 130 -3.24 3.52 -11.48
N THR A 131 -3.60 4.65 -12.10
CA THR A 131 -2.66 5.72 -12.46
C THR A 131 -2.13 6.44 -11.22
N TYR A 132 -3.00 6.73 -10.25
CA TYR A 132 -2.64 7.38 -9.00
C TYR A 132 -1.65 6.54 -8.20
N LEU A 133 -1.98 5.26 -7.99
CA LEU A 133 -1.15 4.34 -7.24
C LEU A 133 0.22 4.12 -7.90
N LYS A 134 0.26 3.96 -9.23
CA LYS A 134 1.51 3.82 -9.97
C LYS A 134 2.37 5.08 -9.92
N THR A 135 1.78 6.22 -10.24
CA THR A 135 2.54 7.45 -10.54
C THR A 135 2.89 8.24 -9.28
N PHE A 136 1.96 8.31 -8.32
CA PHE A 136 2.12 9.17 -7.14
C PHE A 136 2.47 8.39 -5.88
N GLN A 137 2.04 7.12 -5.76
CA GLN A 137 2.39 6.26 -4.63
C GLN A 137 3.58 5.32 -4.93
N ALA A 138 4.12 5.36 -6.16
CA ALA A 138 5.26 4.56 -6.61
C ALA A 138 5.09 3.04 -6.37
N LEU A 139 3.86 2.53 -6.42
CA LEU A 139 3.60 1.11 -6.35
C LEU A 139 4.00 0.45 -7.68
N SER A 140 4.77 -0.64 -7.60
CA SER A 140 5.14 -1.43 -8.77
C SER A 140 3.92 -2.11 -9.38
N TYR A 141 3.99 -2.45 -10.66
CA TYR A 141 2.89 -3.14 -11.35
C TYR A 141 2.58 -4.51 -10.74
N GLU A 142 3.59 -5.20 -10.18
CA GLU A 142 3.41 -6.47 -9.46
C GLU A 142 2.57 -6.34 -8.17
N ARG A 143 2.40 -5.10 -7.67
CA ARG A 143 1.67 -4.77 -6.45
C ARG A 143 0.34 -4.05 -6.72
N LEU A 144 -0.04 -3.90 -7.99
CA LEU A 144 -1.32 -3.36 -8.45
C LEU A 144 -2.22 -4.50 -8.93
#